data_AF-A0A829H6W7-F1
#
_entry.id   AF-A0A829H6W7-F1
#
_cell.length_a   1.000
_cell.length_b   1.000
_cell.length_c   1.000
_cell.angle_alpha   90.00
_cell.angle_beta   90.00
_cell.angle_gamma   90.00
#
_symmetry.space_group_name_H-M   'P 1'
#
loop_
_entity.id
_entity.type
_entity.pdbx_description
1 polymer ?
#
loop_
_entity_poly.entity_id
_entity_poly.type
_entity_poly.pdbx_seq_one_letter_code
_entity_poly.pdbx_strand_id
1 'polypeptide(L)'
;MLFDNIKGQSRQLSHRQLPPPAPVLPKMEGYLPTRATATKKYKDKLIGEINAAIEKNIGTVDPIDVGVINYNVAVINEAIESLRNAGWDVGCIYGSEQDRVAMITLS
;
A
#
# COMPACT_ATOMS: atom_id res chain seq x y z
N MET A 1 -51.49 -58.82 8.11
CA MET A 1 -51.14 -57.43 8.49
C MET A 1 -50.05 -56.95 7.55
N LEU A 2 -50.40 -56.09 6.60
CA LEU A 2 -49.45 -55.33 5.78
C LEU A 2 -50.15 -54.01 5.47
N PHE A 3 -49.60 -52.91 5.98
CA PHE A 3 -50.09 -51.56 5.72
C PHE A 3 -49.23 -50.97 4.61
N ASP A 4 -49.78 -50.84 3.41
CA ASP A 4 -49.16 -50.07 2.34
C ASP A 4 -50.22 -49.24 1.65
N ASN A 5 -50.14 -47.91 1.80
CA ASN A 5 -49.88 -46.98 0.69
C ASN A 5 -50.18 -45.55 1.19
N ILE A 6 -49.19 -44.92 1.78
CA ILE A 6 -49.25 -43.51 2.18
C ILE A 6 -49.24 -42.67 0.90
N LYS A 7 -50.32 -41.90 0.70
CA LYS A 7 -50.49 -40.83 -0.29
C LYS A 7 -49.19 -40.07 -0.56
N GLY A 8 -48.52 -40.38 -1.67
CA GLY A 8 -47.49 -39.53 -2.26
C GLY A 8 -48.14 -38.31 -2.91
N GLN A 9 -48.34 -37.25 -2.14
CA GLN A 9 -48.79 -35.95 -2.65
C GLN A 9 -47.65 -35.34 -3.45
N SER A 10 -47.64 -35.55 -4.77
CA SER A 10 -46.72 -34.86 -5.70
C SER A 10 -46.99 -33.36 -5.61
N ARG A 11 -46.20 -32.66 -4.80
CA ARG A 11 -46.22 -31.19 -4.74
C ARG A 11 -45.47 -30.70 -5.97
N GLN A 12 -46.23 -30.49 -7.04
CA GLN A 12 -45.81 -29.72 -8.20
C GLN A 12 -45.36 -28.34 -7.70
N LEU A 13 -44.05 -28.13 -7.63
CA LEU A 13 -43.45 -26.85 -7.26
C LEU A 13 -43.76 -25.87 -8.39
N SER A 14 -44.87 -25.15 -8.25
CA SER A 14 -45.19 -24.03 -9.13
C SER A 14 -44.05 -23.04 -9.00
N HIS A 15 -43.34 -22.87 -10.11
CA HIS A 15 -42.18 -22.03 -10.36
C HIS A 15 -42.46 -20.63 -9.83
N ARG A 16 -42.10 -20.38 -8.56
CA ARG A 16 -42.06 -19.03 -8.02
C ARG A 16 -40.94 -18.31 -8.75
N GLN A 17 -41.29 -17.45 -9.71
CA GLN A 17 -40.35 -16.48 -10.26
C GLN A 17 -39.80 -15.67 -9.09
N LEU A 18 -38.49 -15.77 -8.87
CA LEU A 18 -37.78 -14.88 -7.97
C LEU A 18 -37.91 -13.46 -8.51
N PRO A 19 -38.14 -12.45 -7.65
CA PRO A 19 -38.13 -11.07 -8.09
C PRO A 19 -36.78 -10.76 -8.75
N PRO A 20 -36.75 -9.91 -9.80
CA PRO A 20 -35.50 -9.58 -10.48
C PRO A 20 -34.52 -8.98 -9.45
N PRO A 21 -33.22 -9.33 -9.54
CA PRO A 21 -32.22 -8.78 -8.63
C PRO A 21 -32.23 -7.25 -8.74
N ALA A 22 -32.26 -6.58 -7.59
CA ALA A 22 -32.25 -5.12 -7.53
C ALA A 22 -31.03 -4.56 -8.26
N PRO A 23 -31.14 -3.36 -8.88
CA PRO A 23 -29.99 -2.70 -9.50
C PRO A 23 -28.87 -2.56 -8.49
N VAL A 24 -27.71 -3.14 -8.79
CA VAL A 24 -26.51 -2.96 -7.97
C VAL A 24 -26.12 -1.48 -8.10
N LEU A 25 -26.41 -0.68 -7.08
CA LEU A 25 -25.87 0.66 -6.96
C LEU A 25 -24.34 0.55 -7.10
N PRO A 26 -23.70 1.33 -7.99
CA PRO A 26 -22.25 1.38 -8.03
C PRO A 26 -21.79 1.78 -6.64
N LYS A 27 -20.98 0.92 -6.03
CA LYS A 27 -20.34 1.22 -4.75
C LYS A 27 -19.67 2.57 -4.95
N MET A 28 -20.14 3.61 -4.23
CA MET A 28 -19.40 4.85 -4.13
C MET A 28 -18.01 4.46 -3.62
N GLU A 29 -17.04 4.44 -4.51
CA GLU A 29 -15.64 4.27 -4.18
C GLU A 29 -15.22 5.52 -3.41
N GLY A 30 -15.54 5.55 -2.12
CA GLY A 30 -14.69 6.24 -1.16
C GLY A 30 -13.34 5.55 -1.25
N TYR A 31 -12.50 6.02 -2.18
CA TYR A 31 -11.22 5.43 -2.54
C TYR A 31 -10.30 5.64 -1.34
N LEU A 32 -10.42 4.77 -0.33
CA LEU A 32 -9.39 4.64 0.68
C LEU A 32 -8.13 4.26 -0.10
N PRO A 33 -7.05 5.06 -0.02
CA PRO A 33 -5.84 4.76 -0.76
C PRO A 33 -5.41 3.35 -0.39
N THR A 34 -5.34 2.48 -1.39
CA THR A 34 -4.85 1.12 -1.18
C THR A 34 -3.43 1.18 -0.65
N ARG A 35 -3.01 0.17 0.13
CA ARG A 35 -1.64 0.11 0.67
C ARG A 35 -0.57 0.32 -0.42
N ALA A 36 -0.83 -0.15 -1.64
CA ALA A 36 0.02 0.05 -2.80
C ALA A 36 0.11 1.54 -3.24
N THR A 37 -1.02 2.26 -3.34
CA THR A 37 -1.00 3.68 -3.75
C THR A 37 -0.40 4.58 -2.67
N ALA A 38 -0.64 4.27 -1.39
CA ALA A 38 0.01 4.97 -0.28
C ALA A 38 1.54 4.78 -0.30
N THR A 39 2.01 3.55 -0.58
CA THR A 39 3.44 3.24 -0.69
C THR A 39 4.09 3.95 -1.87
N LYS A 40 3.40 4.02 -3.03
CA LYS A 40 3.89 4.74 -4.22
C LYS A 40 4.06 6.23 -3.94
N LYS A 41 3.03 6.88 -3.38
CA LYS A 41 3.08 8.32 -3.06
C LYS A 41 4.23 8.64 -2.10
N TYR A 42 4.48 7.74 -1.15
CA TYR A 42 5.58 7.88 -0.21
C TYR A 42 6.95 7.72 -0.89
N LYS A 43 7.12 6.75 -1.80
CA LYS A 43 8.33 6.59 -2.63
C LYS A 43 8.62 7.84 -3.46
N ASP A 44 7.61 8.33 -4.18
CA ASP A 44 7.75 9.51 -5.04
C ASP A 44 8.17 10.75 -4.22
N LYS A 45 7.60 10.92 -3.01
CA LYS A 45 7.98 11.99 -2.10
C LYS A 45 9.43 11.86 -1.64
N LEU A 46 9.85 10.66 -1.22
CA LEU A 46 11.21 10.40 -0.75
C LEU A 46 12.24 10.69 -1.84
N ILE A 47 11.98 10.22 -3.07
CA ILE A 47 12.85 10.48 -4.22
C ILE A 47 12.93 11.99 -4.48
N GLY A 48 11.81 12.70 -4.41
CA GLY A 48 11.78 14.17 -4.55
C GLY A 48 12.61 14.89 -3.48
N GLU A 49 12.50 14.47 -2.22
CA GLU A 49 13.28 15.06 -1.11
C GLU A 49 14.78 14.79 -1.26
N ILE A 50 15.16 13.57 -1.66
CA ILE A 50 16.55 13.21 -1.93
C ILE A 50 17.11 14.03 -3.11
N ASN A 51 16.38 14.10 -4.23
CA ASN A 51 16.83 14.85 -5.39
C ASN A 51 16.97 16.35 -5.08
N ALA A 52 16.02 16.93 -4.34
CA ALA A 52 16.11 18.32 -3.91
C ALA A 52 17.32 18.57 -2.99
N ALA A 53 17.62 17.61 -2.09
CA ALA A 53 18.79 17.69 -1.23
C ALA A 53 20.10 17.55 -2.02
N ILE A 54 20.14 16.66 -3.02
CA ILE A 54 21.28 16.52 -3.94
C ILE A 54 21.49 17.81 -4.71
N GLU A 55 20.45 18.33 -5.38
CA GLU A 55 20.52 19.57 -6.17
C GLU A 55 21.04 20.76 -5.35
N LYS A 56 20.61 20.87 -4.09
CA LYS A 56 21.05 21.94 -3.18
C LYS A 56 22.53 21.84 -2.79
N ASN A 57 23.08 20.63 -2.77
CA ASN A 57 24.44 20.33 -2.32
C ASN A 57 25.37 19.93 -3.49
N ILE A 58 24.98 20.20 -4.75
CA ILE A 58 25.87 19.99 -5.90
C ILE A 58 27.12 20.87 -5.74
N GLY A 59 28.29 20.23 -5.69
CA GLY A 59 29.59 20.91 -5.59
C GLY A 59 30.09 21.13 -4.16
N THR A 60 29.37 20.68 -3.13
CA THR A 60 29.87 20.64 -1.76
C THR A 60 30.53 19.29 -1.47
N VAL A 61 31.53 19.28 -0.59
CA VAL A 61 32.19 18.04 -0.13
C VAL A 61 31.52 17.46 1.11
N ASP A 62 30.48 18.14 1.62
CA ASP A 62 29.80 17.78 2.84
C ASP A 62 28.77 16.65 2.60
N PRO A 63 28.61 15.72 3.56
CA PRO A 63 27.57 14.71 3.51
C PRO A 63 26.18 15.32 3.42
N ILE A 64 25.30 14.71 2.62
CA ILE A 64 23.93 15.18 2.41
C ILE A 64 22.99 14.42 3.33
N ASP A 65 22.43 15.11 4.32
CA ASP A 65 21.48 14.53 5.26
C ASP A 65 20.02 14.79 4.84
N VAL A 66 19.27 13.70 4.69
CA VAL A 66 17.85 13.71 4.34
C VAL A 66 17.05 13.10 5.48
N GLY A 67 16.28 13.94 6.18
CA GLY A 67 15.38 13.53 7.25
C GLY A 67 14.00 13.14 6.73
N VAL A 68 13.56 11.93 7.05
CA VAL A 68 12.30 11.36 6.56
C VAL A 68 11.40 10.99 7.73
N ILE A 69 10.29 11.71 7.88
CA ILE A 69 9.30 11.50 8.95
C ILE A 69 8.21 10.51 8.53
N ASN A 70 7.68 9.76 9.50
CA ASN A 70 6.65 8.73 9.30
C ASN A 70 7.02 7.70 8.22
N TYR A 71 8.26 7.23 8.26
CA TYR A 71 8.79 6.37 7.20
C TYR A 71 8.29 4.92 7.28
N ASN A 72 8.30 4.26 6.12
CA ASN A 72 8.20 2.82 6.02
C ASN A 72 9.61 2.25 5.79
N VAL A 73 10.10 1.44 6.73
CA VAL A 73 11.44 0.83 6.69
C VAL A 73 11.73 0.14 5.36
N ALA A 74 10.75 -0.61 4.82
CA ALA A 74 10.93 -1.32 3.55
C ALA A 74 11.18 -0.35 2.40
N VAL A 75 10.48 0.79 2.38
CA VAL A 75 10.68 1.80 1.35
C VAL A 75 12.03 2.50 1.49
N ILE A 76 12.45 2.80 2.72
CA ILE A 76 13.77 3.39 2.97
C ILE A 76 14.88 2.45 2.51
N ASN A 77 14.78 1.16 2.85
CA ASN A 77 15.75 0.15 2.39
C ASN A 77 15.84 0.07 0.86
N GLU A 78 14.71 0.04 0.15
CA GLU A 78 14.70 0.06 -1.32
C GLU A 78 15.35 1.33 -1.90
N ALA A 79 15.12 2.49 -1.27
CA ALA A 79 15.73 3.75 -1.69
C ALA A 79 17.24 3.76 -1.45
N ILE A 80 17.70 3.24 -0.31
CA ILE A 80 19.12 3.08 0.02
C ILE A 80 19.81 2.16 -1.00
N GLU A 81 19.21 1.01 -1.33
CA GLU A 81 19.72 0.11 -2.35
C GLU A 81 19.82 0.80 -3.71
N SER A 82 18.80 1.59 -4.08
CA SER A 82 18.80 2.35 -5.34
C SER A 82 19.93 3.39 -5.37
N LEU A 83 20.17 4.09 -4.26
CA LEU A 83 21.25 5.08 -4.12
C LEU A 83 22.63 4.45 -4.18
N ARG A 84 22.82 3.31 -3.49
CA ARG A 84 24.08 2.54 -3.55
C ARG A 84 24.36 2.02 -4.95
N ASN A 85 23.34 1.54 -5.65
CA ASN A 85 23.46 1.12 -7.05
C ASN A 85 23.79 2.30 -7.98
N ALA A 86 23.37 3.52 -7.63
CA ALA A 86 23.75 4.74 -8.34
C ALA A 86 25.18 5.23 -7.99
N GLY A 87 25.89 4.56 -7.08
CA GLY A 87 27.28 4.83 -6.73
C GLY A 87 27.48 5.76 -5.53
N TRP A 88 26.42 6.09 -4.79
CA TRP A 88 26.53 6.86 -3.55
C TRP A 88 26.95 5.98 -2.39
N ASP A 89 27.79 6.50 -1.49
CA ASP A 89 27.94 5.91 -0.16
C ASP A 89 26.75 6.36 0.70
N VAL A 90 26.06 5.40 1.33
CA VAL A 90 24.78 5.66 1.99
C VAL A 90 24.81 5.14 3.42
N GLY A 91 24.80 6.09 4.35
CA GLY A 91 24.50 5.87 5.77
C GLY A 91 23.01 6.03 6.04
N CYS A 92 22.47 5.23 6.96
CA CYS A 92 21.10 5.41 7.42
C CYS A 92 21.00 5.16 8.92
N ILE A 93 20.38 6.11 9.63
CA ILE A 93 20.05 5.99 11.05
C ILE A 93 18.55 6.00 11.18
N TYR A 94 18.01 4.90 11.70
CA TYR A 94 16.61 4.78 12.05
C TYR A 94 16.37 5.35 13.44
N GLY A 95 15.58 6.42 13.51
CA GLY A 95 15.09 6.97 14.76
C GLY A 95 14.11 6.02 15.45
N SER A 96 13.79 6.35 16.71
CA SER A 96 12.93 5.53 17.56
C SER A 96 11.54 5.32 16.93
N GLU A 97 10.84 4.24 17.33
CA GLU A 97 9.46 3.96 16.85
C GLU A 97 8.48 5.11 17.14
N GLN A 98 8.80 5.98 18.11
CA GLN A 98 8.00 7.14 18.50
C GLN A 98 8.22 8.33 17.56
N ASP A 99 9.46 8.56 17.15
CA ASP A 99 9.80 9.67 16.26
C ASP A 99 9.49 9.34 14.80
N ARG A 100 9.56 8.04 14.43
CA ARG A 100 9.45 7.56 13.04
C ARG A 100 10.23 8.45 12.07
N VAL A 101 11.43 8.86 12.47
CA VAL A 101 12.35 9.64 11.63
C VAL A 101 13.48 8.74 11.16
N ALA A 102 13.78 8.71 9.87
CA ALA A 102 15.00 8.12 9.35
C ALA A 102 15.89 9.25 8.83
N MET A 103 17.17 9.22 9.18
CA MET A 103 18.18 10.09 8.59
C MET A 103 18.97 9.28 7.58
N ILE A 104 18.92 9.69 6.31
CA ILE A 104 19.73 9.12 5.24
C ILE A 104 20.86 10.11 4.95
N THR A 105 22.10 9.64 5.03
CA THR A 105 23.29 10.43 4.74
C THR A 105 23.92 9.91 3.44
N LEU A 106 24.16 10.81 2.48
CA LEU A 106 24.81 10.50 1.21
C LEU A 106 26.23 11.08 1.20
N SER A 107 27.22 10.32 0.72
CA SER A 107 28.63 10.73 0.60
C SER A 107 29.28 10.21 -0.67
#